data_AF-A0A915A7V5-F1
#
_entry.id   AF-A0A915A7V5-F1
#
_cell.length_a   1.000
_cell.length_b   1.000
_cell.length_c   1.000
_cell.angle_alpha   90.00
_cell.angle_beta   90.00
_cell.angle_gamma   90.00
#
_symmetry.space_group_name_H-M   'P 1'
#
loop_
_entity.id
_entity.type
_entity.pdbx_description
1 polymer ?
#
loop_
_entity_poly.entity_id
_entity_poly.type
_entity_poly.pdbx_seq_one_letter_code
_entity_poly.pdbx_strand_id
1 'polypeptide(L)'
;MTSPYDAFPSAPAPLSRMNAANLMGIDGYAPEMHHSNEVVQLNVGGTIYSTLYDTLVNSKSKFFEHMFRVDPHSGRVAVFKQNIIEDEEGRIFINRDGHLFGYVLQYMRDGKRTVVPESPDLIRRLAREAEFFTLDRYRALLLERLTEEERSRNVRNETLDSIKSALQQVTQQLYNVSFKKP
;
A
#
# COMPACT_ATOMS: atom_id res chain seq x y z
N MET A 1 -5.44 -26.84 5.71
CA MET A 1 -5.56 -25.88 4.59
C MET A 1 -4.52 -24.80 4.85
N THR A 2 -3.33 -24.94 4.27
CA THR A 2 -2.24 -23.97 4.39
C THR A 2 -2.47 -22.82 3.41
N SER A 3 -2.17 -21.60 3.85
CA SER A 3 -2.38 -20.39 3.07
C SER A 3 -1.42 -20.36 1.87
N PRO A 4 -1.83 -19.91 0.66
CA PRO A 4 -0.92 -19.79 -0.48
C PRO A 4 0.24 -18.79 -0.27
N TYR A 5 0.26 -18.09 0.87
CA TYR A 5 1.29 -17.11 1.25
C TYR A 5 2.41 -17.68 2.15
N ASP A 6 2.34 -18.95 2.55
CA ASP A 6 3.31 -19.56 3.50
C ASP A 6 4.63 -20.03 2.85
N ALA A 7 4.91 -19.64 1.59
CA ALA A 7 6.08 -20.07 0.83
C ALA A 7 7.05 -18.94 0.45
N PHE A 8 7.20 -17.91 1.28
CA PHE A 8 8.30 -16.95 1.11
C PHE A 8 9.54 -17.41 1.90
N PRO A 9 10.72 -17.51 1.25
CA PRO A 9 11.95 -17.87 1.95
C PRO A 9 12.26 -16.83 3.02
N SER A 10 12.70 -17.31 4.17
CA SER A 10 13.08 -16.51 5.34
C SER A 10 14.04 -15.37 4.96
N ALA A 11 13.88 -14.23 5.64
CA ALA A 11 14.66 -13.01 5.40
C ALA A 11 16.18 -13.31 5.36
N PRO A 12 16.92 -12.76 4.38
CA PRO A 12 18.35 -13.01 4.27
C PRO A 12 19.12 -12.35 5.40
N ALA A 13 20.23 -12.98 5.80
CA ALA A 13 21.09 -12.53 6.88
C ALA A 13 21.66 -11.10 6.64
N PRO A 14 22.00 -10.35 7.70
CA PRO A 14 22.58 -9.01 7.57
C PRO A 14 23.94 -9.02 6.84
N LEU A 15 24.13 -8.05 5.94
CA LEU A 15 25.27 -7.92 5.01
C LEU A 15 26.64 -7.85 5.69
N SER A 16 26.71 -7.56 6.99
CA SER A 16 27.96 -7.51 7.76
C SER A 16 28.64 -8.89 7.94
N ARG A 17 28.00 -9.98 7.48
CA ARG A 17 28.52 -11.36 7.57
C ARG A 17 28.66 -12.09 6.22
N MET A 18 28.50 -11.42 5.07
CA MET A 18 28.46 -12.10 3.77
C MET A 18 29.80 -12.00 3.03
N ASN A 19 30.44 -13.15 2.80
CA ASN A 19 31.58 -13.29 1.88
C ASN A 19 31.11 -13.17 0.42
N ALA A 20 32.00 -12.78 -0.50
CA ALA A 20 31.74 -12.59 -1.93
C ALA A 20 31.01 -13.78 -2.61
N ALA A 21 31.14 -14.99 -2.07
CA ALA A 21 30.42 -16.18 -2.54
C ALA A 21 28.89 -16.14 -2.31
N ASN A 22 28.39 -15.34 -1.36
CA ASN A 22 26.94 -15.17 -1.12
C ASN A 22 26.32 -14.02 -1.95
N LEU A 23 27.15 -13.21 -2.61
CA LEU A 23 26.71 -12.25 -3.64
C LEU A 23 26.55 -12.93 -5.00
N MET A 24 27.20 -14.08 -5.20
CA MET A 24 26.87 -14.99 -6.30
C MET A 24 25.58 -15.70 -5.93
N GLY A 25 24.52 -15.46 -6.70
CA GLY A 25 23.32 -16.29 -6.64
C GLY A 25 23.69 -17.75 -6.85
N ILE A 26 22.78 -18.65 -6.46
CA ILE A 26 22.95 -20.11 -6.44
C ILE A 26 23.37 -20.66 -7.83
N ASP A 27 23.23 -19.87 -8.90
CA ASP A 27 23.54 -20.21 -10.30
C ASP A 27 24.68 -19.37 -10.94
N GLY A 28 25.50 -18.64 -10.17
CA GLY A 28 26.67 -17.93 -10.71
C GLY A 28 26.38 -16.68 -11.56
N TYR A 29 25.14 -16.22 -11.65
CA TYR A 29 24.79 -14.94 -12.26
C TYR A 29 25.01 -13.79 -11.28
N ALA A 30 25.93 -12.89 -11.61
CA ALA A 30 26.08 -11.63 -10.89
C ALA A 30 24.82 -10.78 -11.07
N PRO A 31 24.32 -10.11 -10.01
CA PRO A 31 23.18 -9.21 -10.14
C PRO A 31 23.48 -8.07 -11.13
N GLU A 32 22.48 -7.67 -11.90
CA GLU A 32 22.59 -6.52 -12.80
C GLU A 32 22.69 -5.23 -11.97
N MET A 33 23.54 -4.29 -12.40
CA MET A 33 23.87 -3.10 -11.63
C MET A 33 23.34 -1.84 -12.32
N HIS A 34 22.40 -1.15 -11.67
CA HIS A 34 21.81 0.08 -12.20
C HIS A 34 22.11 1.28 -11.33
N HIS A 35 22.03 2.48 -11.93
CA HIS A 35 22.05 3.71 -11.16
C HIS A 35 20.67 3.97 -10.54
N SER A 36 20.61 4.53 -9.33
CA SER A 36 19.34 4.77 -8.63
C SER A 36 18.41 5.75 -9.38
N ASN A 37 18.99 6.66 -10.18
CA ASN A 37 18.27 7.61 -11.02
C ASN A 37 17.89 7.06 -12.41
N GLU A 38 18.15 5.78 -12.68
CA GLU A 38 17.73 5.14 -13.92
C GLU A 38 16.24 4.75 -13.85
N VAL A 39 15.57 4.85 -15.00
CA VAL A 39 14.14 4.53 -15.13
C VAL A 39 13.96 3.02 -15.21
N VAL A 40 12.99 2.51 -14.46
CA VAL A 40 12.52 1.13 -14.50
C VAL A 40 11.03 1.12 -14.85
N GLN A 41 10.63 0.14 -15.66
CA GLN A 41 9.24 -0.06 -16.07
C GLN A 41 8.62 -1.26 -15.37
N LEU A 42 7.39 -1.08 -14.90
CA LEU A 42 6.58 -2.10 -14.26
C LEU A 42 5.29 -2.32 -15.07
N ASN A 43 4.91 -3.56 -15.30
CA ASN A 43 3.59 -3.94 -15.79
C ASN A 43 2.78 -4.51 -14.63
N VAL A 44 1.82 -3.74 -14.12
CA VAL A 44 1.01 -4.14 -12.96
C VAL A 44 -0.40 -4.48 -13.42
N GLY A 45 -0.68 -5.79 -13.58
CA GLY A 45 -1.97 -6.29 -14.05
C GLY A 45 -2.41 -5.74 -15.40
N GLY A 46 -1.47 -5.39 -16.28
CA GLY A 46 -1.72 -4.77 -17.59
C GLY A 46 -1.54 -3.24 -17.61
N THR A 47 -1.41 -2.58 -16.46
CA THR A 47 -1.15 -1.14 -16.40
C THR A 47 0.35 -0.87 -16.32
N ILE A 48 0.86 -0.11 -17.28
CA ILE A 48 2.30 0.21 -17.36
C ILE A 48 2.63 1.44 -16.52
N TYR A 49 3.63 1.28 -15.65
CA TYR A 49 4.20 2.34 -14.84
C TYR A 49 5.67 2.54 -15.17
N SER A 50 6.11 3.79 -15.12
CA SER A 50 7.54 4.16 -15.16
C SER A 50 7.90 4.89 -13.87
N THR A 51 9.01 4.49 -13.27
CA THR A 51 9.55 5.10 -12.05
C THR A 51 11.06 4.97 -12.00
N LEU A 52 11.70 5.43 -10.92
CA LEU A 52 13.15 5.25 -10.71
C LEU A 52 13.42 4.02 -9.84
N TYR A 53 14.58 3.40 -10.03
CA TYR A 53 15.05 2.38 -9.09
C TYR A 53 15.11 2.92 -7.65
N ASP A 54 15.49 4.19 -7.47
CA ASP A 54 15.48 4.88 -6.18
C ASP A 54 14.13 4.76 -5.45
N THR A 55 13.02 4.94 -6.18
CA THR A 55 11.67 4.84 -5.61
C THR A 55 11.39 3.45 -5.06
N LEU A 56 11.83 2.40 -5.77
CA LEU A 56 11.57 1.01 -5.38
C LEU A 56 12.43 0.58 -4.21
N VAL A 57 13.73 0.91 -4.21
CA VAL A 57 14.64 0.55 -3.10
C VAL A 57 14.37 1.35 -1.82
N ASN A 58 13.91 2.60 -1.93
CA ASN A 58 13.63 3.44 -0.76
C ASN A 58 12.19 3.29 -0.22
N SER A 59 11.34 2.52 -0.90
CA SER A 59 9.92 2.31 -0.56
C SER A 59 9.66 1.72 0.84
N LYS A 60 10.67 1.08 1.45
CA LYS A 60 10.54 0.27 2.68
C LYS A 60 9.55 -0.90 2.53
N SER A 61 9.34 -1.33 1.28
CA SER A 61 8.57 -2.49 0.91
C SER A 61 9.47 -3.72 0.91
N LYS A 62 9.18 -4.70 1.77
CA LYS A 62 9.91 -5.98 1.77
C LYS A 62 9.73 -6.73 0.45
N PHE A 63 8.56 -6.59 -0.20
CA PHE A 63 8.31 -7.12 -1.54
C PHE A 63 9.40 -6.70 -2.53
N PHE A 64 9.76 -5.40 -2.58
CA PHE A 64 10.80 -4.91 -3.48
C PHE A 64 12.23 -5.18 -2.98
N GLU A 65 12.46 -5.34 -1.67
CA GLU A 65 13.78 -5.70 -1.09
C GLU A 65 14.29 -7.10 -1.54
N HIS A 66 13.39 -7.97 -1.98
CA HIS A 66 13.74 -9.25 -2.58
C HIS A 66 14.22 -9.10 -4.04
N MET A 67 13.78 -8.07 -4.76
CA MET A 67 14.12 -7.83 -6.17
C MET A 67 15.30 -6.88 -6.33
N PHE A 68 15.43 -5.91 -5.43
CA PHE A 68 16.39 -4.82 -5.52
C PHE A 68 17.10 -4.59 -4.21
N ARG A 69 18.42 -4.38 -4.26
CA ARG A 69 19.21 -3.95 -3.10
C ARG A 69 20.23 -2.90 -3.50
N VAL A 70 20.48 -1.95 -2.61
CA VAL A 70 21.58 -1.01 -2.79
C VAL A 70 22.87 -1.70 -2.36
N ASP A 71 23.85 -1.78 -3.26
CA ASP A 71 25.20 -2.22 -2.90
C ASP A 71 25.86 -1.13 -2.04
N PRO A 72 26.24 -1.44 -0.79
CA PRO A 72 26.82 -0.44 0.10
C PRO A 72 28.19 0.10 -0.36
N HIS A 73 28.89 -0.58 -1.27
CA HIS A 73 30.20 -0.14 -1.74
C HIS A 73 30.10 0.81 -2.93
N SER A 74 29.30 0.46 -3.94
CA SER A 74 29.14 1.29 -5.14
C SER A 74 27.99 2.29 -5.08
N GLY A 75 27.03 2.11 -4.16
CA GLY A 75 25.78 2.86 -4.13
C GLY A 75 24.84 2.53 -5.30
N ARG A 76 25.17 1.53 -6.13
CA ARG A 76 24.34 1.07 -7.24
C ARG A 76 23.23 0.15 -6.75
N VAL A 77 22.19 0.04 -7.56
CA VAL A 77 21.07 -0.87 -7.32
C VAL A 77 21.37 -2.20 -8.01
N ALA A 78 21.57 -3.23 -7.19
CA ALA A 78 21.64 -4.62 -7.60
C ALA A 78 20.23 -5.15 -7.88
N VAL A 79 20.00 -5.64 -9.10
CA VAL A 79 18.75 -6.24 -9.55
C VAL A 79 18.93 -7.76 -9.61
N PHE A 80 18.11 -8.47 -8.83
CA PHE A 80 18.12 -9.93 -8.74
C PHE A 80 17.09 -10.50 -9.72
N LYS A 81 17.47 -10.67 -10.99
CA LYS A 81 16.59 -11.12 -12.08
C LYS A 81 15.86 -12.44 -11.79
N GLN A 82 16.47 -13.35 -11.03
CA GLN A 82 15.84 -14.60 -10.62
C GLN A 82 14.59 -14.42 -9.73
N ASN A 83 14.43 -13.24 -9.11
CA ASN A 83 13.29 -12.89 -8.27
C ASN A 83 12.26 -12.02 -9.02
N ILE A 84 12.46 -11.81 -10.32
CA ILE A 84 11.66 -10.93 -11.16
C ILE A 84 10.98 -11.77 -12.25
N ILE A 85 9.71 -11.49 -12.49
CA ILE A 85 8.99 -11.97 -13.67
C ILE A 85 8.93 -10.80 -14.64
N GLU A 86 9.22 -11.04 -15.91
CA GLU A 86 9.14 -10.03 -16.97
C GLU A 86 8.01 -10.36 -17.93
N ASP A 87 7.40 -9.32 -18.53
CA ASP A 87 6.50 -9.50 -19.67
C ASP A 87 7.26 -9.62 -21.00
N GLU A 88 6.52 -9.72 -22.12
CA GLU A 88 7.10 -9.91 -23.46
C GLU A 88 8.02 -8.76 -23.88
N GLU A 89 7.87 -7.58 -23.28
CA GLU A 89 8.67 -6.39 -23.53
C GLU A 89 9.76 -6.15 -22.48
N GLY A 90 10.00 -7.10 -21.58
CA GLY A 90 11.06 -7.03 -20.57
C GLY A 90 10.73 -6.13 -19.37
N ARG A 91 9.46 -5.77 -19.18
CA ARG A 91 9.01 -4.96 -18.03
C ARG A 91 8.71 -5.87 -16.85
N ILE A 92 8.99 -5.39 -15.64
CA ILE A 92 8.76 -6.17 -14.42
C ILE A 92 7.26 -6.37 -14.22
N PHE A 93 6.81 -7.61 -14.33
CA PHE A 93 5.41 -7.97 -14.21
C PHE A 93 5.01 -8.20 -12.75
N ILE A 94 3.90 -7.58 -12.34
CA ILE A 94 3.31 -7.72 -11.01
C ILE A 94 1.83 -8.06 -11.20
N ASN A 95 1.43 -9.23 -10.71
CA ASN A 95 0.05 -9.72 -10.84
C ASN A 95 -0.89 -9.08 -9.80
N ARG A 96 -1.13 -7.76 -9.91
CA ARG A 96 -1.97 -6.96 -9.00
C ARG A 96 -2.84 -5.95 -9.74
N ASP A 97 -3.76 -5.31 -9.04
CA ASP A 97 -4.61 -4.24 -9.59
C ASP A 97 -3.76 -2.99 -9.90
N GLY A 98 -3.52 -2.76 -11.19
CA GLY A 98 -2.73 -1.63 -11.67
C GLY A 98 -3.30 -0.28 -11.23
N HIS A 99 -4.62 -0.09 -11.24
CA HIS A 99 -5.21 1.20 -10.86
C HIS A 99 -4.96 1.55 -9.40
N LEU A 100 -5.06 0.56 -8.51
CA LEU A 100 -4.73 0.74 -7.09
C LEU A 100 -3.23 0.92 -6.88
N PHE A 101 -2.40 0.28 -7.70
CA PHE A 101 -0.95 0.44 -7.63
C PHE A 101 -0.50 1.90 -7.88
N GLY A 102 -1.24 2.69 -8.66
CA GLY A 102 -0.95 4.12 -8.81
C GLY A 102 -0.86 4.87 -7.47
N TYR A 103 -1.75 4.57 -6.52
CA TYR A 103 -1.71 5.14 -5.17
C TYR A 103 -0.56 4.59 -4.33
N VAL A 104 -0.28 3.29 -4.48
CA VAL A 104 0.86 2.64 -3.82
C VAL A 104 2.18 3.27 -4.28
N LEU A 105 2.34 3.50 -5.58
CA LEU A 105 3.51 4.15 -6.15
C LEU A 105 3.63 5.61 -5.70
N GLN A 106 2.50 6.33 -5.62
CA GLN A 106 2.48 7.66 -5.04
C GLN A 106 2.97 7.65 -3.57
N TYR A 107 2.55 6.65 -2.79
CA TYR A 107 3.05 6.46 -1.43
C TYR A 107 4.56 6.26 -1.36
N MET A 108 5.13 5.48 -2.27
CA MET A 108 6.58 5.28 -2.32
C MET A 108 7.35 6.58 -2.63
N ARG A 109 6.73 7.53 -3.34
CA ARG A 109 7.34 8.81 -3.70
C ARG A 109 7.20 9.86 -2.60
N ASP A 110 5.99 10.00 -2.05
CA ASP A 110 5.65 11.12 -1.15
C ASP A 110 5.73 10.71 0.33
N GLY A 111 5.77 9.40 0.61
CA GLY A 111 5.73 8.84 1.96
C GLY A 111 4.46 9.25 2.70
N LYS A 112 4.61 9.69 3.96
CA LYS A 112 3.48 10.14 4.79
C LYS A 112 2.71 11.36 4.25
N ARG A 113 3.28 12.10 3.29
CA ARG A 113 2.61 13.26 2.67
C ARG A 113 1.64 12.88 1.55
N THR A 114 1.54 11.58 1.25
CA THR A 114 0.64 11.05 0.25
C THR A 114 -0.80 11.40 0.54
N VAL A 115 -1.52 11.80 -0.50
CA VAL A 115 -2.96 12.03 -0.42
C VAL A 115 -3.68 10.70 -0.26
N VAL A 116 -4.47 10.58 0.81
CA VAL A 116 -5.34 9.43 1.03
C VAL A 116 -6.70 9.71 0.39
N PRO A 117 -7.25 8.78 -0.41
CA PRO A 117 -8.60 8.94 -0.96
C PRO A 117 -9.66 9.04 0.14
N GLU A 118 -10.79 9.68 -0.17
CA GLU A 118 -11.88 9.85 0.80
C GLU A 118 -12.83 8.65 0.87
N SER A 119 -12.96 7.88 -0.22
CA SER A 119 -13.90 6.76 -0.31
C SER A 119 -13.46 5.61 0.61
N PRO A 120 -14.28 5.20 1.61
CA PRO A 120 -13.94 4.10 2.50
C PRO A 120 -13.69 2.78 1.77
N ASP A 121 -14.46 2.48 0.72
CA ASP A 121 -14.30 1.25 -0.04
C ASP A 121 -12.99 1.23 -0.83
N LEU A 122 -12.58 2.37 -1.39
CA LEU A 122 -11.28 2.52 -2.02
C LEU A 122 -10.15 2.37 -0.99
N ILE A 123 -10.27 2.98 0.19
CA ILE A 123 -9.26 2.84 1.25
C ILE A 123 -9.12 1.36 1.68
N ARG A 124 -10.23 0.62 1.85
CA ARG A 124 -10.18 -0.83 2.18
C ARG A 124 -9.48 -1.64 1.09
N ARG A 125 -9.73 -1.33 -0.18
CA ARG A 125 -9.03 -1.97 -1.31
C ARG A 125 -7.53 -1.64 -1.29
N LEU A 126 -7.17 -0.37 -1.08
CA LEU A 126 -5.78 0.08 -0.97
C LEU A 126 -5.06 -0.55 0.22
N ALA A 127 -5.74 -0.77 1.35
CA ALA A 127 -5.14 -1.43 2.51
C ALA A 127 -4.69 -2.86 2.18
N ARG A 128 -5.43 -3.59 1.33
CA ARG A 128 -5.03 -4.92 0.84
C ARG A 128 -3.85 -4.86 -0.13
N GLU A 129 -3.77 -3.84 -0.97
CA GLU A 129 -2.58 -3.63 -1.81
C GLU A 129 -1.36 -3.26 -0.97
N ALA A 130 -1.50 -2.36 0.02
CA ALA A 130 -0.43 -2.01 0.94
C ALA A 130 0.07 -3.22 1.73
N GLU A 131 -0.82 -4.14 2.11
CA GLU A 131 -0.46 -5.42 2.72
C GLU A 131 0.33 -6.32 1.75
N PHE A 132 -0.15 -6.48 0.51
CA PHE A 132 0.55 -7.24 -0.52
C PHE A 132 1.96 -6.71 -0.79
N PHE A 133 2.10 -5.40 -0.96
CA PHE A 133 3.39 -4.74 -1.14
C PHE A 133 4.15 -4.58 0.18
N THR A 134 3.68 -5.12 1.31
CA THR A 134 4.35 -5.07 2.63
C THR A 134 4.74 -3.65 3.07
N LEU A 135 3.86 -2.68 2.80
CA LEU A 135 4.00 -1.28 3.19
C LEU A 135 3.28 -1.03 4.50
N ASP A 136 3.80 -1.57 5.59
CA ASP A 136 3.15 -1.58 6.91
C ASP A 136 2.72 -0.18 7.38
N ARG A 137 3.57 0.83 7.14
CA ARG A 137 3.28 2.22 7.49
C ARG A 137 2.15 2.81 6.65
N TYR A 138 2.05 2.44 5.38
CA TYR A 138 0.96 2.91 4.53
C TYR A 138 -0.35 2.26 4.93
N ARG A 139 -0.33 0.94 5.15
CA ARG A 139 -1.48 0.18 5.64
C ARG A 139 -2.01 0.75 6.95
N ALA A 140 -1.13 1.03 7.91
CA ALA A 140 -1.52 1.64 9.19
C ALA A 140 -2.22 2.99 8.99
N LEU A 141 -1.65 3.85 8.16
CA LEU A 141 -2.21 5.17 7.82
C LEU A 141 -3.59 5.06 7.15
N LEU A 142 -3.79 4.08 6.27
CA LEU A 142 -5.09 3.82 5.63
C LEU A 142 -6.14 3.33 6.65
N LEU A 143 -5.77 2.44 7.57
CA LEU A 143 -6.67 1.93 8.61
C LEU A 143 -7.03 2.98 9.66
N GLU A 144 -6.07 3.84 10.02
CA GLU A 144 -6.32 5.00 10.87
C GLU A 144 -7.39 5.91 10.25
N ARG A 145 -7.23 6.22 8.95
CA ARG A 145 -8.21 7.03 8.21
C ARG A 145 -9.62 6.42 8.20
N LEU A 146 -9.73 5.10 8.04
CA LEU A 146 -11.03 4.41 8.11
C LEU A 146 -11.66 4.51 9.50
N THR A 147 -10.84 4.35 10.54
CA THR A 147 -11.30 4.43 11.94
C THR A 147 -11.81 5.83 12.29
N GLU A 148 -11.11 6.88 11.84
CA GLU A 148 -11.54 8.27 11.99
C GLU A 148 -12.89 8.51 11.32
N GLU A 149 -13.02 8.08 10.07
CA GLU A 149 -14.23 8.28 9.27
C GLU A 149 -15.43 7.51 9.85
N GLU A 150 -15.21 6.32 10.42
CA GLU A 150 -16.23 5.60 11.20
C GLU A 150 -16.66 6.35 12.46
N ARG A 151 -15.72 6.88 13.24
CA ARG A 151 -16.05 7.71 14.42
C ARG A 151 -16.84 8.95 14.03
N SER A 152 -16.40 9.68 13.00
CA SER A 152 -17.08 10.88 12.50
C SER A 152 -18.48 10.56 11.97
N ARG A 153 -18.69 9.38 11.38
CA ARG A 153 -20.03 8.93 10.96
C ARG A 153 -20.93 8.61 12.14
N ASN A 154 -20.41 7.95 13.16
CA ASN A 154 -21.20 7.62 14.36
C ASN A 154 -21.67 8.89 15.08
N VAL A 155 -20.78 9.86 15.29
CA VAL A 155 -21.14 11.16 15.89
C VAL A 155 -22.21 11.89 15.08
N ARG A 156 -22.10 11.89 13.74
CA ARG A 156 -23.12 12.47 12.86
C ARG A 156 -24.47 11.77 13.02
N ASN A 157 -24.48 10.44 13.07
CA ASN A 157 -25.71 9.65 13.22
C ASN A 157 -26.37 9.91 14.58
N GLU A 158 -25.60 9.92 15.67
CA GLU A 158 -26.08 10.25 17.02
C GLU A 158 -26.68 11.66 17.08
N THR A 159 -26.03 12.63 16.42
CA THR A 159 -26.54 14.00 16.30
C THR A 159 -27.86 14.04 15.53
N LEU A 160 -27.96 13.32 14.40
CA LEU A 160 -29.18 13.25 13.61
C LEU A 160 -30.34 12.62 14.39
N ASP A 161 -30.06 11.57 15.16
CA ASP A 161 -31.09 10.89 15.95
C ASP A 161 -31.56 11.75 17.14
N SER A 162 -30.65 12.52 17.74
CA SER A 162 -31.00 13.53 18.75
C SER A 162 -31.91 14.62 18.16
N ILE A 163 -31.58 15.14 16.97
CA ILE A 163 -32.39 16.15 16.27
C ILE A 163 -33.77 15.59 15.93
N LYS A 164 -33.86 14.38 15.35
CA LYS A 164 -35.14 13.73 15.04
C LYS A 164 -36.01 13.57 16.30
N SER A 165 -35.40 13.16 17.42
CA SER A 165 -36.09 12.96 18.69
C SER A 165 -36.65 14.29 19.23
N ALA A 166 -35.86 15.36 19.19
CA ALA A 166 -36.30 16.69 19.62
C ALA A 166 -37.46 17.21 18.75
N LEU A 167 -37.37 17.04 17.42
CA LEU A 167 -38.46 17.42 16.51
C LEU A 167 -39.75 16.65 16.78
N GLN A 168 -39.67 15.36 17.07
CA GLN A 168 -40.82 14.55 17.47
C GLN A 168 -41.45 15.06 18.77
N GLN A 169 -40.64 15.39 19.78
CA GLN A 169 -41.14 15.93 21.04
C GLN A 169 -41.88 17.26 20.83
N VAL A 170 -41.29 18.19 20.08
CA VAL A 170 -41.91 19.49 19.76
C VAL A 170 -43.22 19.29 18.99
N THR A 171 -43.22 18.40 17.99
CA THR A 171 -44.42 18.09 17.20
C THR A 171 -45.54 17.52 18.10
N GLN A 172 -45.21 16.61 19.00
CA GLN A 172 -46.17 16.03 19.94
C GLN A 172 -46.72 17.06 20.92
N GLN A 173 -45.89 17.98 21.40
CA GLN A 173 -46.31 19.10 22.25
C GLN A 173 -47.29 20.01 21.51
N LEU A 174 -46.98 20.42 20.28
CA LEU A 174 -47.85 21.28 19.47
C LEU A 174 -49.20 20.64 19.16
N TYR A 175 -49.22 19.33 18.86
CA TYR A 175 -50.46 18.58 18.66
C TYR A 175 -51.34 18.60 19.91
N ASN A 176 -50.73 18.32 21.08
CA ASN A 176 -51.44 18.32 22.34
C ASN A 176 -52.02 19.70 22.69
N VAL A 177 -51.33 20.79 22.36
CA VAL A 177 -51.80 22.16 22.62
C VAL A 177 -52.89 22.59 21.64
N SER A 178 -52.80 22.21 20.36
CA SER A 178 -53.71 22.71 19.32
C SER A 178 -55.02 21.93 19.23
N PHE A 179 -55.04 20.65 19.62
CA PHE A 179 -56.19 19.76 19.36
C PHE A 179 -56.78 19.08 20.60
N LYS A 180 -56.21 19.27 21.80
CA LYS A 180 -56.96 19.05 23.05
C LYS A 180 -57.55 20.37 23.54
N LYS A 181 -58.78 20.69 23.10
CA LYS A 181 -59.68 21.54 23.90
C LYS A 181 -60.67 20.63 24.67
N PRO A 182 -61.05 21.02 25.90
CA PRO A 182 -61.94 20.25 26.76
C PRO A 182 -63.33 20.03 26.15
#